data_AF-A0A927MD83-F1
#
_entry.id   AF-A0A927MD83-F1
#
_cell.length_a   1.000
_cell.length_b   1.000
_cell.length_c   1.000
_cell.angle_alpha   90.00
_cell.angle_beta   90.00
_cell.angle_gamma   90.00
#
_symmetry.space_group_name_H-M   'P 1'
#
loop_
_entity.id
_entity.type
_entity.pdbx_description
1 polymer ?
#
loop_
_entity_poly.entity_id
_entity_poly.type
_entity_poly.pdbx_seq_one_letter_code
_entity_poly.pdbx_strand_id
1 'polypeptide(L)'
;MQIVFGDLVICDYELGATLSPIELELYTSGVQAVPEVLLGEPLTLGSLRRQGVLDIPLAEFVRVRDRFTERVWSAGTAAATRRHLDDLVRRADTLAGDVEARLLADRIDGDLLRAYHGTLVRLMAYHVLNWWLPVDDYERLLAGLLGPERGRDVLFRLLTPSRQPHMISFHEEILAADRSAPAAAERLARQVGYLQTWGAAASVLESPAAMSQHLSGLDAGHAADGLALMRAARTDARRRRDEALAEALAAAHADPARFDRVEALAIMCQLACDEEEDRRVHQLRGLRNLRVVARLAGTDLTRTSFVRLLSTAAGSVRTPLAGVPGTDGR
;
A
#
# COMPACT_ATOMS: atom_id res chain seq x y z
N MET A 1 5.35 15.29 0.31
CA MET A 1 6.35 16.04 -0.49
C MET A 1 7.57 16.33 0.38
N GLN A 2 8.78 16.31 -0.17
CA GLN A 2 9.99 16.75 0.56
C GLN A 2 10.39 18.16 0.17
N ILE A 3 10.71 18.97 1.16
CA ILE A 3 11.27 20.31 0.98
C ILE A 3 12.57 20.36 1.77
N VAL A 4 13.67 20.76 1.12
CA VAL A 4 14.93 21.04 1.82
C VAL A 4 14.95 22.52 2.19
N PHE A 5 15.10 22.83 3.47
CA PHE A 5 15.18 24.20 3.98
C PHE A 5 16.32 24.31 4.98
N GLY A 6 17.43 24.92 4.57
CA GLY A 6 18.65 25.01 5.38
C GLY A 6 19.23 23.62 5.67
N ASP A 7 19.35 23.29 6.95
CA ASP A 7 19.85 22.01 7.47
C ASP A 7 18.73 21.00 7.79
N LEU A 8 17.52 21.23 7.28
CA LEU A 8 16.35 20.36 7.48
C LEU A 8 15.78 19.85 6.16
N VAL A 9 15.33 18.60 6.19
CA VAL A 9 14.42 17.99 5.22
C VAL A 9 13.04 17.92 5.88
N ILE A 10 12.07 18.61 5.29
CA ILE A 10 10.69 18.64 5.75
C ILE A 10 9.88 17.70 4.87
N CYS A 11 9.36 16.62 5.45
CA CYS A 11 8.36 15.77 4.81
C CYS A 11 6.97 16.30 5.16
N ASP A 12 6.36 17.03 4.22
CA ASP A 12 5.04 17.61 4.36
C ASP A 12 4.02 16.83 3.51
N TYR A 13 3.15 16.09 4.18
CA TYR A 13 2.06 15.32 3.57
C TYR A 13 0.73 16.11 3.52
N GLU A 14 0.67 17.31 4.08
CA GLU A 14 -0.48 18.21 3.97
C GLU A 14 -0.47 18.93 2.61
N LEU A 15 0.71 19.17 2.05
CA LEU A 15 0.92 19.80 0.73
C LEU A 15 0.62 18.80 -0.41
N GLY A 16 -0.65 18.58 -0.71
CA GLY A 16 -1.06 17.92 -1.96
C GLY A 16 -2.31 17.05 -1.90
N ALA A 17 -2.86 16.77 -0.73
CA ALA A 17 -4.08 15.97 -0.60
C ALA A 17 -4.83 16.27 0.71
N THR A 18 -6.16 16.12 0.67
CA THR A 18 -7.02 16.09 1.86
C THR A 18 -6.91 14.73 2.53
N LEU A 19 -5.84 14.51 3.29
CA LEU A 19 -5.63 13.31 4.10
C LEU A 19 -6.26 13.46 5.49
N SER A 20 -6.67 12.34 6.10
CA SER A 20 -7.07 12.37 7.51
C SER A 20 -5.90 12.59 8.45
N PRO A 21 -6.20 13.01 9.70
CA PRO A 21 -5.33 12.74 10.83
C PRO A 21 -4.69 11.32 10.81
N ILE A 22 -5.48 10.26 10.71
CA ILE A 22 -4.96 8.87 10.75
C ILE A 22 -4.04 8.56 9.57
N GLU A 23 -4.37 9.00 8.36
CA GLU A 23 -3.46 8.79 7.22
C GLU A 23 -2.17 9.60 7.36
N LEU A 24 -2.26 10.86 7.78
CA LEU A 24 -1.10 11.70 8.05
C LEU A 24 -0.21 11.04 9.12
N GLU A 25 -0.82 10.42 10.13
CA GLU A 25 -0.14 9.61 11.15
C GLU A 25 0.55 8.37 10.54
N LEU A 26 -0.12 7.63 9.65
CA LEU A 26 0.46 6.49 8.95
C LEU A 26 1.66 6.87 8.08
N TYR A 27 1.56 7.96 7.32
CA TYR A 27 2.67 8.45 6.48
C TYR A 27 3.86 8.92 7.34
N THR A 28 3.61 9.77 8.34
CA THR A 28 4.69 10.31 9.18
C THR A 28 5.34 9.23 10.05
N SER A 29 4.55 8.36 10.67
CA SER A 29 5.06 7.22 11.46
C SER A 29 5.82 6.22 10.57
N GLY A 30 5.34 6.01 9.33
CA GLY A 30 6.03 5.17 8.35
C GLY A 30 7.42 5.69 8.03
N VAL A 31 7.56 6.98 7.71
CA VAL A 31 8.87 7.61 7.46
C VAL A 31 9.77 7.51 8.69
N GLN A 32 9.24 7.76 9.89
CA GLN A 32 9.98 7.64 11.14
C GLN A 32 10.52 6.22 11.38
N ALA A 33 9.79 5.18 10.94
CA ALA A 33 10.15 3.78 11.11
C ALA A 33 11.15 3.24 10.08
N VAL A 34 11.54 4.04 9.09
CA VAL A 34 12.42 3.60 7.99
C VAL A 34 13.76 2.99 8.46
N PRO A 35 14.51 3.58 9.40
CA PRO A 35 15.75 2.97 9.87
C PRO A 35 15.53 1.59 10.48
N GLU A 36 14.47 1.39 11.26
CA GLU A 36 14.14 0.09 11.84
C GLU A 36 13.75 -0.91 10.74
N VAL A 37 12.86 -0.50 9.83
CA VAL A 37 12.22 -1.42 8.88
C VAL A 37 13.15 -1.79 7.73
N LEU A 38 13.87 -0.82 7.15
CA LEU A 38 14.71 -1.03 5.97
C LEU A 38 16.17 -1.29 6.33
N LEU A 39 16.65 -0.80 7.48
CA LEU A 39 18.04 -0.96 7.90
C LEU A 39 18.23 -1.87 9.12
N GLY A 40 17.17 -2.16 9.89
CA GLY A 40 17.30 -2.88 11.17
C GLY A 40 17.95 -2.04 12.26
N GLU A 41 17.97 -0.71 12.12
CA GLU A 41 18.53 0.22 13.10
C GLU A 41 17.44 0.67 14.07
N PRO A 42 17.62 0.57 15.40
CA PRO A 42 16.62 0.98 16.40
C PRO A 42 16.61 2.52 16.56
N LEU A 43 16.44 3.24 15.46
CA LEU A 43 16.45 4.70 15.37
C LEU A 43 15.14 5.19 14.76
N THR A 44 14.69 6.35 15.21
CA THR A 44 13.55 7.07 14.64
C THR A 44 14.07 8.16 13.72
N LEU A 45 13.62 8.18 12.46
CA LEU A 45 14.07 9.19 11.49
C LEU A 45 13.36 10.52 11.73
N GLY A 46 14.10 11.52 12.19
CA GLY A 46 13.57 12.87 12.44
C GLY A 46 12.50 12.95 13.54
N SER A 47 11.81 14.10 13.59
CA SER A 47 10.88 14.46 14.66
C SER A 47 9.58 15.04 14.12
N LEU A 48 8.46 14.67 14.75
CA LEU A 48 7.15 15.15 14.34
C LEU A 48 6.97 16.61 14.77
N ARG A 49 6.86 17.53 13.81
CA ARG A 49 6.51 18.93 14.09
C ARG A 49 5.03 19.04 14.45
N ARG A 50 4.19 18.41 13.62
CA ARG A 50 2.76 18.22 13.81
C ARG A 50 2.31 17.04 12.96
N GLN A 51 1.08 16.57 13.15
CA GLN A 51 0.51 15.48 12.35
C GLN A 51 0.61 15.80 10.85
N GLY A 52 1.27 14.93 10.08
CA GLY A 52 1.47 15.15 8.65
C GLY A 52 2.75 15.88 8.24
N VAL A 53 3.48 16.47 9.20
CA VAL A 53 4.71 17.23 8.95
C VAL A 53 5.85 16.74 9.84
N LEU A 54 6.89 16.20 9.21
CA LEU A 54 8.08 15.67 9.86
C LEU A 54 9.30 16.54 9.51
N ASP A 55 10.07 16.89 10.54
CA ASP A 55 11.36 17.58 10.40
C ASP A 55 12.49 16.58 10.60
N ILE A 56 13.33 16.42 9.58
CA ILE A 56 14.47 15.51 9.60
C ILE A 56 15.75 16.35 9.44
N PRO A 57 16.70 16.30 10.39
CA PRO A 57 18.03 16.88 10.17
C PRO A 57 18.66 16.38 8.86
N LEU A 58 19.14 17.28 8.01
CA LEU A 58 19.66 16.94 6.68
C LEU A 58 20.81 15.93 6.76
N ALA A 59 21.70 16.09 7.74
CA ALA A 59 22.81 15.16 7.98
C ALA A 59 22.31 13.74 8.32
N GLU A 60 21.23 13.63 9.10
CA GLU A 60 20.62 12.35 9.44
C GLU A 60 19.93 11.74 8.22
N PHE A 61 19.16 12.54 7.47
CA PHE A 61 18.49 12.14 6.25
C PHE A 61 19.48 11.55 5.23
N VAL A 62 20.54 12.29 4.92
CA VAL A 62 21.59 11.86 3.98
C VAL A 62 22.26 10.58 4.46
N ARG A 63 22.65 10.50 5.75
CA ARG A 63 23.28 9.29 6.31
C ARG A 63 22.39 8.05 6.16
N VAL A 64 21.10 8.15 6.49
CA VAL A 64 20.17 7.01 6.43
C VAL A 64 19.90 6.61 4.99
N ARG A 65 19.65 7.59 4.10
CA ARG A 65 19.44 7.34 2.66
C ARG A 65 20.67 6.69 2.03
N ASP A 66 21.86 7.22 2.27
CA ASP A 66 23.10 6.72 1.65
C ASP A 66 23.39 5.28 2.11
N ARG A 67 23.19 4.98 3.40
CA ARG A 67 23.27 3.59 3.91
C ARG A 67 22.26 2.66 3.24
N PHE A 68 21.03 3.13 3.05
CA PHE A 68 20.02 2.37 2.32
C PHE A 68 20.47 2.11 0.88
N THR A 69 20.91 3.14 0.16
CA THR A 69 21.41 3.07 -1.21
C THR A 69 22.60 2.11 -1.34
N GLU A 70 23.57 2.16 -0.43
CA GLU A 70 24.71 1.24 -0.40
C GLU A 70 24.27 -0.23 -0.26
N ARG A 71 23.28 -0.50 0.59
CA ARG A 71 22.80 -1.85 0.88
C ARG A 71 22.03 -2.47 -0.28
N VAL A 72 21.24 -1.67 -0.99
CA VAL A 72 20.36 -2.18 -2.05
C VAL A 72 21.08 -2.47 -3.37
N TRP A 73 22.40 -2.25 -3.43
CA TRP A 73 23.25 -2.69 -4.52
C TRP A 73 23.63 -4.17 -4.49
N SER A 74 23.29 -4.89 -3.41
CA SER A 74 23.53 -6.33 -3.30
C SER A 74 22.25 -7.13 -3.52
N ALA A 75 22.29 -8.13 -4.39
CA ALA A 75 21.11 -8.96 -4.70
C ALA A 75 20.60 -9.70 -3.46
N GLY A 76 21.51 -10.19 -2.62
CA GLY A 76 21.16 -10.84 -1.35
C GLY A 76 20.40 -9.92 -0.40
N THR A 77 20.82 -8.65 -0.31
CA THR A 77 20.14 -7.65 0.53
C THR A 77 18.81 -7.22 -0.08
N ALA A 78 18.75 -6.95 -1.39
CA ALA A 78 17.50 -6.64 -2.08
C ALA A 78 16.46 -7.76 -1.92
N ALA A 79 16.89 -9.02 -2.06
CA ALA A 79 16.03 -10.18 -1.84
C ALA A 79 15.57 -10.32 -0.38
N ALA A 80 16.42 -9.98 0.60
CA ALA A 80 16.02 -9.95 2.00
C ALA A 80 14.97 -8.85 2.28
N THR A 81 15.15 -7.65 1.71
CA THR A 81 14.18 -6.55 1.78
C THR A 81 12.84 -6.93 1.16
N ARG A 82 12.84 -7.68 0.04
CA ARG A 82 11.65 -8.24 -0.58
C ARG A 82 10.93 -9.23 0.34
N ARG A 83 11.66 -10.20 0.89
CA ARG A 83 11.07 -11.18 1.82
C ARG A 83 10.44 -10.51 3.04
N HIS A 84 11.11 -9.49 3.60
CA HIS A 84 10.56 -8.73 4.72
C HIS A 84 9.24 -8.03 4.35
N LEU A 85 9.13 -7.43 3.17
CA LEU A 85 7.87 -6.86 2.68
C LEU A 85 6.80 -7.94 2.53
N ASP A 86 7.12 -9.07 1.88
CA ASP A 86 6.17 -10.17 1.69
C ASP A 86 5.67 -10.73 3.04
N ASP A 87 6.52 -10.78 4.07
CA ASP A 87 6.16 -11.18 5.43
C ASP A 87 5.21 -10.17 6.09
N LEU A 88 5.48 -8.88 5.95
CA LEU A 88 4.62 -7.80 6.45
C LEU A 88 3.24 -7.82 5.79
N VAL A 89 3.18 -8.04 4.47
CA VAL A 89 1.93 -8.17 3.72
C VAL A 89 1.11 -9.35 4.23
N ARG A 90 1.70 -10.55 4.36
CA ARG A 90 0.99 -11.72 4.90
C ARG A 90 0.47 -11.50 6.32
N ARG A 91 1.26 -10.81 7.15
CA ARG A 91 0.85 -10.42 8.50
C ARG A 91 -0.31 -9.42 8.47
N ALA A 92 -0.24 -8.41 7.60
CA ALA A 92 -1.30 -7.42 7.44
C ALA A 92 -2.61 -8.07 6.96
N ASP A 93 -2.55 -9.03 6.03
CA ASP A 93 -3.72 -9.78 5.58
C ASP A 93 -4.39 -10.57 6.69
N THR A 94 -3.58 -11.29 7.49
CA THR A 94 -4.07 -12.07 8.63
C THR A 94 -4.76 -11.17 9.66
N LEU A 95 -4.07 -10.10 10.08
CA LEU A 95 -4.60 -9.16 11.06
C LEU A 95 -5.84 -8.42 10.55
N ALA A 96 -5.87 -8.07 9.26
CA ALA A 96 -7.04 -7.44 8.66
C ALA A 96 -8.26 -8.39 8.67
N GLY A 97 -8.07 -9.67 8.35
CA GLY A 97 -9.12 -10.69 8.43
C GLY A 97 -9.65 -10.87 9.85
N ASP A 98 -8.76 -10.91 10.84
CA ASP A 98 -9.15 -11.00 12.26
C ASP A 98 -9.92 -9.74 12.71
N VAL A 99 -9.46 -8.54 12.33
CA VAL A 99 -10.15 -7.28 12.63
C VAL A 99 -11.55 -7.30 12.03
N GLU A 100 -11.68 -7.69 10.77
CA GLU A 100 -12.96 -7.77 10.07
C GLU A 100 -13.92 -8.76 10.75
N ALA A 101 -13.43 -9.93 11.14
CA ALA A 101 -14.22 -10.92 11.86
C ALA A 101 -14.74 -10.38 13.22
N ARG A 102 -13.94 -9.59 13.94
CA ARG A 102 -14.38 -8.92 15.18
C ARG A 102 -15.43 -7.85 14.91
N LEU A 103 -15.20 -7.01 13.90
CA LEU A 103 -16.11 -5.92 13.55
C LEU A 103 -17.45 -6.42 13.01
N LEU A 104 -17.48 -7.55 12.29
CA LEU A 104 -18.73 -8.21 11.86
C LEU A 104 -19.56 -8.72 13.04
N ALA A 105 -18.92 -8.99 14.18
CA ALA A 105 -19.59 -9.36 15.43
C ALA A 105 -19.84 -8.13 16.32
N ASP A 106 -19.78 -6.91 15.78
CA ASP A 106 -19.90 -5.63 16.49
C ASP A 106 -18.98 -5.51 17.72
N ARG A 107 -17.80 -6.13 17.65
CA ARG A 107 -16.78 -6.09 18.71
C ARG A 107 -15.55 -5.32 18.26
N ILE A 108 -15.03 -4.48 19.16
CA ILE A 108 -13.76 -3.79 18.98
C ILE A 108 -12.70 -4.47 19.86
N ASP A 109 -11.62 -4.91 19.24
CA ASP A 109 -10.43 -5.45 19.92
C ASP A 109 -9.28 -4.46 19.76
N GLY A 110 -8.97 -3.73 20.84
CA GLY A 110 -7.97 -2.67 20.81
C GLY A 110 -6.54 -3.16 20.60
N ASP A 111 -6.20 -4.34 21.11
CA ASP A 111 -4.86 -4.92 20.94
C ASP A 111 -4.66 -5.40 19.51
N LEU A 112 -5.68 -6.04 18.94
CA LEU A 112 -5.66 -6.45 17.55
C LEU A 112 -5.57 -5.25 16.60
N LEU A 113 -6.33 -4.17 16.86
CA LEU A 113 -6.24 -2.93 16.09
C LEU A 113 -4.86 -2.28 16.20
N ARG A 114 -4.24 -2.26 17.40
CA ARG A 114 -2.86 -1.77 17.58
C ARG A 114 -1.85 -2.60 16.79
N ALA A 115 -1.97 -3.92 16.83
CA ALA A 115 -1.09 -4.82 16.09
C ALA A 115 -1.23 -4.62 14.57
N TYR A 116 -2.47 -4.43 14.09
CA TYR A 116 -2.73 -4.16 12.68
C TYR A 116 -2.17 -2.81 12.25
N HIS A 117 -2.46 -1.75 13.01
CA HIS A 117 -1.92 -0.41 12.73
C HIS A 117 -0.40 -0.37 12.74
N GLY A 118 0.26 -1.01 13.72
CA GLY A 118 1.72 -1.13 13.75
C GLY A 118 2.27 -1.85 12.51
N THR A 119 1.56 -2.84 11.98
CA THR A 119 1.95 -3.50 10.72
C THR A 119 1.76 -2.57 9.52
N LEU A 120 0.68 -1.78 9.48
CA LEU A 120 0.48 -0.76 8.46
C LEU A 120 1.58 0.31 8.49
N VAL A 121 1.99 0.79 9.66
CA VAL A 121 3.11 1.73 9.81
C VAL A 121 4.39 1.15 9.19
N ARG A 122 4.69 -0.13 9.45
CA ARG A 122 5.86 -0.80 8.86
C ARG A 122 5.76 -0.95 7.34
N LEU A 123 4.57 -1.21 6.80
CA LEU A 123 4.35 -1.19 5.34
C LEU A 123 4.54 0.22 4.77
N MET A 124 4.03 1.25 5.46
CA MET A 124 4.20 2.65 5.04
C MET A 124 5.66 3.11 5.02
N ALA A 125 6.55 2.48 5.78
CA ALA A 125 7.99 2.76 5.69
C ALA A 125 8.57 2.47 4.30
N TYR A 126 7.98 1.53 3.54
CA TYR A 126 8.40 1.23 2.17
C TYR A 126 8.05 2.34 1.18
N HIS A 127 7.11 3.24 1.51
CA HIS A 127 6.76 4.39 0.67
C HIS A 127 7.96 5.29 0.32
N VAL A 128 9.04 5.24 1.11
CA VAL A 128 10.27 5.98 0.81
C VAL A 128 10.95 5.53 -0.48
N LEU A 129 10.69 4.31 -0.95
CA LEU A 129 11.27 3.78 -2.16
C LEU A 129 10.89 4.58 -3.41
N ASN A 130 9.73 5.22 -3.41
CA ASN A 130 9.31 6.15 -4.46
C ASN A 130 10.29 7.31 -4.69
N TRP A 131 11.17 7.60 -3.73
CA TRP A 131 12.09 8.74 -3.79
C TRP A 131 13.50 8.44 -3.26
N TRP A 132 13.76 7.25 -2.71
CA TRP A 132 15.09 6.80 -2.26
C TRP A 132 15.76 5.80 -3.20
N LEU A 133 15.04 5.24 -4.16
CA LEU A 133 15.70 4.42 -5.17
C LEU A 133 16.72 5.28 -5.93
N PRO A 134 17.97 4.81 -6.10
CA PRO A 134 19.01 5.55 -6.81
C PRO A 134 18.82 5.39 -8.33
N VAL A 135 17.68 5.85 -8.85
CA VAL A 135 17.26 5.66 -10.25
C VAL A 135 18.31 6.20 -11.23
N ASP A 136 18.94 7.33 -10.91
CA ASP A 136 20.01 7.90 -11.73
C ASP A 136 21.24 6.97 -11.82
N ASP A 137 21.62 6.31 -10.72
CA ASP A 137 22.72 5.34 -10.73
C ASP A 137 22.33 4.05 -11.45
N TYR A 138 21.08 3.63 -11.33
CA TYR A 138 20.51 2.50 -12.06
C TYR A 138 20.56 2.75 -13.57
N GLU A 139 20.13 3.93 -14.02
CA GLU A 139 20.22 4.33 -15.43
C GLU A 139 21.68 4.38 -15.89
N ARG A 140 22.60 4.94 -15.09
CA ARG A 140 24.04 4.96 -15.41
C ARG A 140 24.63 3.56 -15.57
N LEU A 141 24.31 2.64 -14.67
CA LEU A 141 24.77 1.25 -14.75
C LEU A 141 24.28 0.59 -16.04
N LEU A 142 22.99 0.67 -16.32
CA LEU A 142 22.38 0.05 -17.50
C LEU A 142 22.86 0.70 -18.80
N ALA A 143 23.05 2.02 -18.82
CA ALA A 143 23.63 2.73 -19.95
C ALA A 143 25.08 2.29 -20.23
N GLY A 144 25.86 2.02 -19.19
CA GLY A 144 27.22 1.49 -19.32
C GLY A 144 27.28 0.05 -19.86
N LEU A 145 26.19 -0.72 -19.73
CA LEU A 145 26.09 -2.11 -20.20
C LEU A 145 25.49 -2.22 -21.60
N LEU A 146 24.45 -1.43 -21.90
CA LEU A 146 23.59 -1.60 -23.08
C LEU A 146 23.58 -0.38 -24.01
N GLY A 147 24.23 0.73 -23.61
CA GLY A 147 24.11 2.03 -24.24
C GLY A 147 22.97 2.88 -23.67
N PRO A 148 22.99 4.22 -23.82
CA PRO A 148 22.10 5.13 -23.08
C PRO A 148 20.60 4.90 -23.34
N GLU A 149 20.19 4.80 -24.60
CA GLU A 149 18.78 4.64 -24.97
C GLU A 149 18.23 3.28 -24.52
N ARG A 150 19.00 2.22 -24.74
CA ARG A 150 18.61 0.86 -24.36
C ARG A 150 18.59 0.69 -22.84
N GLY A 151 19.58 1.24 -22.14
CA GLY A 151 19.63 1.21 -20.68
C GLY A 151 18.40 1.86 -20.03
N ARG A 152 17.94 3.00 -20.57
CA ARG A 152 16.71 3.66 -20.13
C ARG A 152 15.45 2.83 -20.40
N ASP A 153 15.33 2.25 -21.60
CA ASP A 153 14.19 1.38 -21.94
C ASP A 153 14.14 0.14 -21.01
N VAL A 154 15.29 -0.49 -20.74
CA VAL A 154 15.38 -1.60 -19.79
C VAL A 154 14.95 -1.15 -18.39
N LEU A 155 15.44 -0.02 -17.88
CA LEU A 155 15.03 0.51 -16.58
C LEU A 155 13.52 0.72 -16.48
N PHE A 156 12.91 1.32 -17.50
CA PHE A 156 11.47 1.54 -17.55
C PHE A 156 10.69 0.22 -17.52
N ARG A 157 11.16 -0.79 -18.26
CA ARG A 157 10.53 -2.13 -18.23
C ARG A 157 10.67 -2.80 -16.86
N LEU A 158 11.80 -2.64 -16.19
CA LEU A 158 12.03 -3.19 -14.84
C LEU A 158 11.11 -2.56 -13.77
N LEU A 159 10.61 -1.35 -14.02
CA LEU A 159 9.55 -0.69 -13.24
C LEU A 159 8.13 -1.18 -13.61
N THR A 160 8.00 -2.36 -14.23
CA THR A 160 6.70 -3.01 -14.41
C THR A 160 6.36 -3.84 -13.17
N PRO A 161 5.25 -3.56 -12.46
CA PRO A 161 4.85 -4.29 -11.26
C PRO A 161 4.71 -5.79 -11.55
N SER A 162 5.16 -6.61 -10.61
CA SER A 162 4.91 -8.05 -10.65
C SER A 162 3.50 -8.37 -10.21
N ARG A 163 2.88 -7.53 -9.38
CA ARG A 163 1.52 -7.69 -8.87
C ARG A 163 0.49 -7.06 -9.80
N GLN A 164 -0.79 -7.41 -9.56
CA GLN A 164 -1.89 -6.75 -10.25
C GLN A 164 -2.22 -5.44 -9.56
N PRO A 165 -2.31 -4.33 -10.32
CA PRO A 165 -2.87 -3.12 -9.77
C PRO A 165 -4.27 -3.39 -9.20
N HIS A 166 -4.51 -2.98 -7.96
CA HIS A 166 -5.73 -3.32 -7.23
C HIS A 166 -7.01 -2.85 -7.94
N MET A 167 -6.96 -1.69 -8.62
CA MET A 167 -8.05 -1.19 -9.46
C MET A 167 -8.37 -2.13 -10.64
N ILE A 168 -7.34 -2.72 -11.25
CA ILE A 168 -7.51 -3.70 -12.33
C ILE A 168 -8.13 -4.97 -11.75
N SER A 169 -7.59 -5.51 -10.64
CA SER A 169 -8.17 -6.67 -9.93
C SER A 169 -9.66 -6.49 -9.66
N PHE A 170 -10.05 -5.34 -9.11
CA PHE A 170 -11.44 -5.05 -8.85
C PHE A 170 -12.30 -5.02 -10.12
N HIS A 171 -11.79 -4.41 -11.20
CA HIS A 171 -12.51 -4.39 -12.47
C HIS A 171 -12.68 -5.80 -13.04
N GLU A 172 -11.64 -6.63 -13.00
CA GLU A 172 -11.73 -8.02 -13.43
C GLU A 172 -12.77 -8.80 -12.60
N GLU A 173 -12.83 -8.59 -11.28
CA GLU A 173 -13.83 -9.22 -10.42
C GLU A 173 -15.25 -8.77 -10.74
N ILE A 174 -15.47 -7.48 -11.06
CA ILE A 174 -16.78 -6.99 -11.52
C ILE A 174 -17.18 -7.69 -12.82
N LEU A 175 -16.28 -7.74 -13.80
CA LEU A 175 -16.58 -8.32 -15.12
C LEU A 175 -16.80 -9.84 -15.06
N ALA A 176 -16.15 -10.53 -14.11
CA ALA A 176 -16.26 -11.97 -13.92
C ALA A 176 -17.36 -12.39 -12.91
N ALA A 177 -17.98 -11.44 -12.19
CA ALA A 177 -18.96 -11.76 -11.17
C ALA A 177 -20.21 -12.43 -11.74
N ASP A 178 -20.67 -13.49 -11.07
CA ASP A 178 -22.02 -14.00 -11.29
C ASP A 178 -23.02 -12.95 -10.80
N ARG A 179 -23.65 -12.28 -11.76
CA ARG A 179 -24.59 -11.17 -11.56
C ARG A 179 -25.86 -11.61 -10.84
N SER A 180 -26.14 -12.92 -10.81
CA SER A 180 -27.29 -13.50 -10.13
C SER A 180 -26.98 -13.93 -8.69
N ALA A 181 -25.70 -13.97 -8.30
CA ALA A 181 -25.27 -14.45 -6.98
C ALA A 181 -25.15 -13.30 -5.96
N PRO A 182 -25.97 -13.27 -4.88
CA PRO A 182 -25.87 -12.24 -3.84
C PRO A 182 -24.49 -12.15 -3.17
N ALA A 183 -23.80 -13.30 -3.04
CA ALA A 183 -22.46 -13.38 -2.48
C ALA A 183 -21.41 -12.62 -3.31
N ALA A 184 -21.61 -12.50 -4.64
CA ALA A 184 -20.72 -11.71 -5.49
C ALA A 184 -20.87 -10.21 -5.21
N ALA A 185 -22.12 -9.73 -5.10
CA ALA A 185 -22.41 -8.35 -4.73
C ALA A 185 -21.87 -7.99 -3.34
N GLU A 186 -22.00 -8.90 -2.37
CA GLU A 186 -21.47 -8.69 -1.01
C GLU A 186 -19.94 -8.61 -0.99
N ARG A 187 -19.25 -9.49 -1.73
CA ARG A 187 -17.78 -9.46 -1.85
C ARG A 187 -17.30 -8.15 -2.52
N LEU A 188 -17.90 -7.78 -3.64
CA LEU A 188 -17.51 -6.58 -4.39
C LEU A 188 -17.83 -5.30 -3.63
N ALA A 189 -18.97 -5.23 -2.92
CA ALA A 189 -19.32 -4.09 -2.09
C ALA A 189 -18.30 -3.87 -0.96
N ARG A 190 -17.80 -4.96 -0.35
CA ARG A 190 -16.68 -4.88 0.62
C ARG A 190 -15.42 -4.32 -0.02
N GLN A 191 -15.13 -4.69 -1.27
CA GLN A 191 -13.95 -4.23 -2.00
C GLN A 191 -14.02 -2.76 -2.43
N VAL A 192 -15.21 -2.21 -2.73
CA VAL A 192 -15.38 -0.79 -3.07
C VAL A 192 -14.86 0.14 -1.98
N GLY A 193 -15.03 -0.25 -0.71
CA GLY A 193 -14.48 0.50 0.42
C GLY A 193 -12.95 0.60 0.39
N TYR A 194 -12.28 -0.22 -0.41
CA TYR A 194 -10.83 -0.23 -0.65
C TYR A 194 -10.40 0.59 -1.87
N LEU A 195 -11.31 1.28 -2.56
CA LEU A 195 -11.00 2.04 -3.80
C LEU A 195 -11.24 3.54 -3.66
N GLN A 196 -11.94 3.95 -2.60
CA GLN A 196 -12.27 5.35 -2.40
C GLN A 196 -11.07 6.13 -1.85
N THR A 197 -10.93 7.36 -2.31
CA THR A 197 -10.03 8.34 -1.69
C THR A 197 -10.56 8.72 -0.32
N TRP A 198 -9.64 9.10 0.59
CA TRP A 198 -10.05 9.56 1.91
C TRP A 198 -10.95 10.80 1.85
N GLY A 199 -11.81 10.94 2.86
CA GLY A 199 -12.80 12.01 2.97
C GLY A 199 -14.00 11.83 2.06
N ALA A 200 -13.95 10.87 1.13
CA ALA A 200 -15.15 10.44 0.41
C ALA A 200 -16.14 9.83 1.41
N ALA A 201 -17.39 10.27 1.32
CA ALA A 201 -18.48 9.54 1.93
C ALA A 201 -18.46 8.10 1.41
N ALA A 202 -18.89 7.15 2.27
CA ALA A 202 -19.02 5.75 1.86
C ALA A 202 -19.78 5.68 0.54
N SER A 203 -19.21 4.97 -0.44
CA SER A 203 -19.84 4.83 -1.75
C SER A 203 -21.20 4.18 -1.57
N VAL A 204 -22.18 4.58 -2.38
CA VAL A 204 -23.44 3.83 -2.48
C VAL A 204 -23.16 2.37 -2.84
N LEU A 205 -22.09 2.10 -3.60
CA LEU A 205 -21.66 0.75 -3.97
C LEU A 205 -21.00 -0.05 -2.82
N GLU A 206 -20.76 0.55 -1.64
CA GLU A 206 -20.41 -0.23 -0.44
C GLU A 206 -21.63 -0.98 0.13
N SER A 207 -22.85 -0.69 -0.35
CA SER A 207 -24.05 -1.47 -0.05
C SER A 207 -24.16 -2.69 -0.98
N PRO A 208 -24.28 -3.92 -0.44
CA PRO A 208 -24.51 -5.11 -1.26
C PRO A 208 -25.73 -5.00 -2.18
N ALA A 209 -26.81 -4.35 -1.72
CA ALA A 209 -28.01 -4.15 -2.52
C ALA A 209 -27.75 -3.25 -3.74
N ALA A 210 -27.04 -2.13 -3.52
CA ALA A 210 -26.69 -1.22 -4.61
C ALA A 210 -25.66 -1.85 -5.57
N MET A 211 -24.69 -2.61 -5.06
CA MET A 211 -23.76 -3.37 -5.88
C MET A 211 -24.49 -4.40 -6.74
N SER A 212 -25.47 -5.12 -6.18
CA SER A 212 -26.29 -6.08 -6.94
C SER A 212 -27.03 -5.39 -8.09
N GLN A 213 -27.62 -4.22 -7.82
CA GLN A 213 -28.28 -3.41 -8.85
C GLN A 213 -27.29 -2.95 -9.94
N HIS A 214 -26.09 -2.52 -9.53
CA HIS A 214 -25.03 -2.13 -10.46
C HIS A 214 -24.61 -3.29 -11.36
N LEU A 215 -24.36 -4.48 -10.80
CA LEU A 215 -23.99 -5.68 -11.55
C LEU A 215 -25.05 -6.11 -12.56
N SER A 216 -26.33 -5.97 -12.20
CA SER A 216 -27.45 -6.30 -13.11
C SER A 216 -27.55 -5.35 -14.31
N GLY A 217 -27.00 -4.13 -14.19
CA GLY A 217 -27.01 -3.11 -15.25
C GLY A 217 -25.82 -3.17 -16.21
N LEU A 218 -24.83 -4.03 -15.97
CA LEU A 218 -23.65 -4.14 -16.85
C LEU A 218 -23.99 -4.89 -18.14
N ASP A 219 -23.49 -4.44 -19.28
CA ASP A 219 -23.55 -5.22 -20.52
C ASP A 219 -22.58 -6.41 -20.46
N ALA A 220 -23.03 -7.61 -20.85
CA ALA A 220 -22.21 -8.82 -20.85
C ALA A 220 -21.25 -8.89 -22.04
N GLY A 221 -21.62 -8.31 -23.20
CA GLY A 221 -20.85 -8.42 -24.43
C GLY A 221 -19.51 -7.67 -24.38
N HIS A 222 -19.50 -6.45 -23.86
CA HIS A 222 -18.29 -5.60 -23.77
C HIS A 222 -17.31 -6.03 -22.67
N ALA A 223 -17.76 -6.82 -21.70
CA ALA A 223 -16.98 -7.21 -20.53
C ALA A 223 -15.88 -8.25 -20.85
N ALA A 224 -16.19 -9.23 -21.69
CA ALA A 224 -15.29 -10.36 -21.95
C ALA A 224 -14.07 -9.93 -22.80
N ASP A 225 -14.29 -9.15 -23.85
CA ASP A 225 -13.22 -8.69 -24.75
C ASP A 225 -12.26 -7.72 -24.04
N GLY A 226 -12.79 -6.80 -23.24
CA GLY A 226 -11.98 -5.89 -22.42
C GLY A 226 -11.09 -6.64 -21.42
N LEU A 227 -11.64 -7.63 -20.72
CA LEU A 227 -10.90 -8.45 -19.77
C LEU A 227 -9.78 -9.25 -20.45
N ALA A 228 -10.04 -9.85 -21.62
CA ALA A 228 -9.04 -10.59 -22.38
C ALA A 228 -7.88 -9.68 -22.82
N LEU A 229 -8.18 -8.47 -23.32
CA LEU A 229 -7.18 -7.49 -23.73
C LEU A 229 -6.30 -7.03 -22.56
N MET A 230 -6.90 -6.74 -21.40
CA MET A 230 -6.16 -6.33 -20.19
C MET A 230 -5.19 -7.41 -19.72
N ARG A 231 -5.64 -8.67 -19.69
CA ARG A 231 -4.81 -9.83 -19.31
C ARG A 231 -3.68 -10.08 -20.30
N ALA A 232 -3.96 -9.96 -21.60
CA ALA A 232 -2.96 -10.11 -22.65
C ALA A 232 -1.88 -9.02 -22.57
N ALA A 233 -2.27 -7.75 -22.45
CA ALA A 233 -1.35 -6.62 -22.34
C ALA A 233 -0.42 -6.75 -21.12
N ARG A 234 -0.95 -7.19 -19.98
CA ARG A 234 -0.17 -7.44 -18.76
C ARG A 234 0.81 -8.60 -18.93
N THR A 235 0.35 -9.70 -19.54
CA THR A 235 1.21 -10.86 -19.81
C THR A 235 2.38 -10.45 -20.71
N ASP A 236 2.09 -9.64 -21.74
CA ASP A 236 3.10 -9.10 -22.63
C ASP A 236 4.07 -8.15 -21.91
N ALA A 237 3.58 -7.26 -21.03
CA ALA A 237 4.42 -6.37 -20.23
C ALA A 237 5.40 -7.14 -19.33
N ARG A 238 4.92 -8.19 -18.64
CA ARG A 238 5.77 -9.07 -17.81
C ARG A 238 6.82 -9.79 -18.65
N ARG A 239 6.43 -10.35 -19.80
CA ARG A 239 7.36 -10.98 -20.74
C ARG A 239 8.46 -10.01 -21.18
N ARG A 240 8.10 -8.79 -21.58
CA ARG A 240 9.06 -7.75 -22.00
C ARG A 240 10.01 -7.33 -20.87
N ARG A 241 9.53 -7.30 -19.63
CA ARG A 241 10.36 -7.07 -18.43
C ARG A 241 11.34 -8.21 -18.22
N ASP A 242 10.88 -9.45 -18.27
CA ASP A 242 11.73 -10.63 -18.04
C ASP A 242 12.80 -10.76 -19.14
N GLU A 243 12.46 -10.44 -20.39
CA GLU A 243 13.41 -10.33 -21.51
C GLU A 243 14.45 -9.22 -21.29
N ALA A 244 14.00 -8.04 -20.84
CA ALA A 244 14.89 -6.92 -20.55
C ALA A 244 15.86 -7.24 -19.38
N LEU A 245 15.38 -7.96 -18.37
CA LEU A 245 16.22 -8.44 -17.28
C LEU A 245 17.26 -9.45 -17.79
N ALA A 246 16.84 -10.43 -18.58
CA ALA A 246 17.74 -11.43 -19.15
C ALA A 246 18.84 -10.79 -20.01
N GLU A 247 18.50 -9.78 -20.82
CA GLU A 247 19.47 -9.01 -21.61
C GLU A 247 20.47 -8.26 -20.71
N ALA A 248 19.99 -7.56 -19.67
CA ALA A 248 20.87 -6.82 -18.77
C ALA A 248 21.83 -7.75 -18.00
N LEU A 249 21.34 -8.90 -17.54
CA LEU A 249 22.15 -9.93 -16.88
C LEU A 249 23.17 -10.54 -17.85
N ALA A 250 22.76 -10.81 -19.09
CA ALA A 250 23.66 -11.28 -20.13
C ALA A 250 24.74 -10.23 -20.47
N ALA A 251 24.44 -8.93 -20.45
CA ALA A 251 25.45 -7.89 -20.63
C ALA A 251 26.42 -7.77 -19.44
N ALA A 252 25.95 -8.09 -18.23
CA ALA A 252 26.73 -8.02 -16.99
C ALA A 252 27.52 -9.31 -16.66
N HIS A 253 27.29 -10.43 -17.37
CA HIS A 253 27.76 -11.77 -16.99
C HIS A 253 29.28 -11.90 -16.76
N ALA A 254 30.10 -11.08 -17.43
CA ALA A 254 31.55 -11.14 -17.33
C ALA A 254 32.10 -10.49 -16.04
N ASP A 255 31.29 -9.70 -15.33
CA ASP A 255 31.67 -9.00 -14.10
C ASP A 255 30.67 -9.38 -13.00
N PRO A 256 31.05 -10.28 -12.06
CA PRO A 256 30.17 -10.72 -10.98
C PRO A 256 29.59 -9.58 -10.14
N ALA A 257 30.34 -8.48 -9.97
CA ALA A 257 29.85 -7.34 -9.19
C ALA A 257 28.79 -6.55 -9.98
N ARG A 258 28.94 -6.40 -11.30
CA ARG A 258 27.88 -5.80 -12.14
C ARG A 258 26.66 -6.71 -12.21
N PHE A 259 26.87 -8.02 -12.31
CA PHE A 259 25.78 -9.00 -12.34
C PHE A 259 24.93 -8.91 -11.06
N ASP A 260 25.56 -8.97 -9.88
CA ASP A 260 24.88 -8.80 -8.58
C ASP A 260 24.12 -7.46 -8.50
N ARG A 261 24.72 -6.37 -9.00
CA ARG A 261 24.05 -5.06 -9.03
C ARG A 261 22.84 -5.01 -9.97
N VAL A 262 22.90 -5.67 -11.14
CA VAL A 262 21.75 -5.75 -12.06
C VAL A 262 20.62 -6.57 -11.44
N GLU A 263 20.93 -7.69 -10.77
CA GLU A 263 19.95 -8.46 -10.03
C GLU A 263 19.32 -7.64 -8.90
N ALA A 264 20.14 -6.94 -8.10
CA ALA A 264 19.68 -6.10 -7.00
C ALA A 264 18.75 -4.98 -7.50
N LEU A 265 19.16 -4.26 -8.54
CA LEU A 265 18.37 -3.23 -9.21
C LEU A 265 17.01 -3.78 -9.66
N ALA A 266 16.99 -4.94 -10.34
CA ALA A 266 15.77 -5.53 -10.85
C ALA A 266 14.79 -5.89 -9.73
N ILE A 267 15.30 -6.47 -8.63
CA ILE A 267 14.50 -6.76 -7.44
C ILE A 267 13.93 -5.48 -6.84
N MET A 268 14.76 -4.44 -6.69
CA MET A 268 14.35 -3.18 -6.06
C MET A 268 13.35 -2.37 -6.90
N CYS A 269 13.51 -2.35 -8.22
CA CYS A 269 12.52 -1.76 -9.13
C CYS A 269 11.17 -2.45 -9.00
N GLN A 270 11.13 -3.78 -9.04
CA GLN A 270 9.89 -4.54 -8.86
C GLN A 270 9.30 -4.35 -7.47
N LEU A 271 10.13 -4.30 -6.44
CA LEU A 271 9.72 -4.08 -5.06
C LEU A 271 9.07 -2.72 -4.89
N ALA A 272 9.64 -1.64 -5.44
CA ALA A 272 9.04 -0.30 -5.37
C ALA A 272 7.70 -0.20 -6.11
N CYS A 273 7.52 -0.94 -7.20
CA CYS A 273 6.23 -0.98 -7.89
C CYS A 273 5.19 -1.81 -7.12
N ASP A 274 5.60 -2.95 -6.56
CA ASP A 274 4.69 -3.84 -5.84
C ASP A 274 4.29 -3.30 -4.46
N GLU A 275 5.21 -2.65 -3.74
CA GLU A 275 4.92 -2.07 -2.43
C GLU A 275 3.85 -1.00 -2.52
N GLU A 276 3.87 -0.17 -3.57
CA GLU A 276 2.87 0.88 -3.77
C GLU A 276 1.45 0.28 -3.84
N GLU A 277 1.29 -0.83 -4.56
CA GLU A 277 0.03 -1.55 -4.67
C GLU A 277 -0.40 -2.18 -3.35
N ASP A 278 0.52 -2.89 -2.67
CA ASP A 278 0.24 -3.56 -1.40
C ASP A 278 -0.13 -2.55 -0.30
N ARG A 279 0.67 -1.50 -0.20
CA ARG A 279 0.49 -0.41 0.74
C ARG A 279 -0.86 0.25 0.49
N ARG A 280 -1.23 0.51 -0.77
CA ARG A 280 -2.52 1.12 -1.11
C ARG A 280 -3.69 0.24 -0.69
N VAL A 281 -3.66 -1.05 -1.01
CA VAL A 281 -4.70 -2.02 -0.62
C VAL A 281 -4.86 -2.06 0.91
N HIS A 282 -3.76 -2.23 1.64
CA HIS A 282 -3.81 -2.37 3.09
C HIS A 282 -4.15 -1.07 3.80
N GLN A 283 -3.67 0.08 3.31
CA GLN A 283 -4.06 1.40 3.81
C GLN A 283 -5.58 1.57 3.69
N LEU A 284 -6.15 1.36 2.51
CA LEU A 284 -7.58 1.57 2.28
C LEU A 284 -8.45 0.57 3.05
N ARG A 285 -8.01 -0.68 3.15
CA ARG A 285 -8.65 -1.71 4.01
C ARG A 285 -8.62 -1.31 5.49
N GLY A 286 -7.48 -0.80 5.96
CA GLY A 286 -7.33 -0.24 7.30
C GLY A 286 -8.31 0.90 7.57
N LEU A 287 -8.36 1.88 6.68
CA LEU A 287 -9.25 3.05 6.80
C LEU A 287 -10.73 2.65 6.81
N ARG A 288 -11.14 1.69 5.98
CA ARG A 288 -12.50 1.12 6.03
C ARG A 288 -12.81 0.46 7.37
N ASN A 289 -11.90 -0.34 7.92
CA ASN A 289 -12.10 -0.95 9.24
C ASN A 289 -12.20 0.12 10.34
N LEU A 290 -11.39 1.17 10.28
CA LEU A 290 -11.46 2.29 11.22
C LEU A 290 -12.78 3.07 11.10
N ARG A 291 -13.37 3.21 9.90
CA ARG A 291 -14.73 3.79 9.71
C ARG A 291 -15.78 3.02 10.49
N VAL A 292 -15.71 1.69 10.45
CA VAL A 292 -16.62 0.83 11.22
C VAL A 292 -16.38 0.99 12.73
N VAL A 293 -15.12 0.99 13.18
CA VAL A 293 -14.75 1.22 14.59
C VAL A 293 -15.29 2.56 15.09
N ALA A 294 -15.10 3.63 14.32
CA ALA A 294 -15.54 4.96 14.71
C ALA A 294 -17.05 5.09 14.79
N ARG A 295 -17.78 4.47 13.84
CA ARG A 295 -19.25 4.37 13.92
C ARG A 295 -19.69 3.66 15.20
N LEU A 296 -19.08 2.52 15.53
CA LEU A 296 -19.38 1.76 16.75
C LEU A 296 -19.03 2.55 18.03
N ALA A 297 -17.94 3.31 18.00
CA ALA A 297 -17.48 4.15 19.12
C ALA A 297 -18.10 5.56 19.14
N GLY A 298 -19.05 5.87 18.24
CA GLY A 298 -19.68 7.20 18.16
C GLY A 298 -18.70 8.36 17.90
N THR A 299 -17.66 8.12 17.12
CA THR A 299 -16.54 9.06 16.89
C THR A 299 -16.46 9.53 15.44
N ASP A 300 -16.10 10.79 15.23
CA ASP A 300 -15.83 11.35 13.90
C ASP A 300 -14.35 11.15 13.51
N LEU A 301 -14.11 10.34 12.47
CA LEU A 301 -12.77 10.05 11.96
C LEU A 301 -12.08 11.23 11.30
N THR A 302 -12.84 12.21 10.80
CA THR A 302 -12.24 13.37 10.14
C THR A 302 -11.45 14.26 11.11
N ARG A 303 -11.64 14.03 12.42
CA ARG A 303 -11.08 14.86 13.51
C ARG A 303 -10.30 14.05 14.56
N THR A 304 -10.10 12.75 14.35
CA THR A 304 -9.62 11.83 15.38
C THR A 304 -8.34 11.13 14.94
N SER A 305 -7.31 11.12 15.80
CA SER A 305 -6.10 10.31 15.62
C SER A 305 -6.33 8.85 16.00
N PHE A 306 -5.44 7.94 15.58
CA PHE A 306 -5.61 6.52 15.88
C PHE A 306 -5.60 6.25 17.40
N VAL A 307 -4.68 6.87 18.13
CA VAL A 307 -4.60 6.77 19.61
C VAL A 307 -5.89 7.23 20.29
N ARG A 308 -6.48 8.32 19.81
CA ARG A 308 -7.73 8.85 20.37
C ARG A 308 -8.91 7.92 20.05
N LEU A 309 -8.98 7.38 18.84
CA LEU A 309 -10.00 6.42 18.45
C LEU A 309 -9.96 5.17 19.35
N LEU A 310 -8.77 4.62 19.58
CA LEU A 310 -8.59 3.46 20.47
C LEU A 310 -9.00 3.76 21.91
N SER A 311 -8.67 4.96 22.41
CA SER A 311 -9.03 5.37 23.77
C SER A 311 -10.55 5.47 23.94
N THR A 312 -11.25 6.04 22.96
CA THR A 312 -12.72 6.11 22.96
C THR A 312 -13.35 4.72 22.80
N ALA A 313 -12.79 3.88 21.93
CA ALA A 313 -13.27 2.51 21.72
C ALA A 313 -13.16 1.65 22.99
N ALA A 314 -12.07 1.79 23.76
CA ALA A 314 -11.89 1.10 25.04
C ALA A 314 -12.92 1.54 26.09
N GLY A 315 -13.34 2.82 26.06
CA GLY A 315 -14.35 3.37 26.97
C GLY A 315 -15.79 3.06 26.59
N SER A 316 -16.07 2.64 25.35
CA SER A 316 -17.42 2.41 24.82
C SER A 316 -17.91 0.96 24.94
N VAL A 317 -17.18 0.11 25.68
CA VAL A 317 -17.63 -1.24 26.06
C VAL A 317 -18.75 -1.15 27.11
N ARG A 318 -19.93 -0.61 26.77
CA ARG A 318 -21.16 -0.79 27.55
C ARG A 318 -22.42 -0.77 26.69
N THR A 319 -23.23 -1.80 26.97
CA THR A 319 -24.62 -2.07 26.61
C THR A 319 -24.81 -2.76 25.26
N PRO A 320 -25.25 -4.04 25.24
CA PRO A 320 -25.87 -4.63 24.06
C PRO A 320 -26.94 -3.66 23.57
N LEU A 321 -26.99 -3.39 22.26
CA LEU A 321 -28.13 -2.71 21.66
C LEU A 321 -29.37 -3.46 22.11
N ALA A 322 -30.14 -2.85 23.01
CA ALA A 322 -31.40 -3.40 23.47
C ALA A 322 -32.23 -3.71 22.23
N GLY A 323 -32.66 -4.96 22.11
CA GLY A 323 -33.43 -5.42 20.97
C GLY A 323 -34.54 -4.44 20.66
N VAL A 324 -34.64 -4.08 19.39
CA VAL A 324 -35.80 -3.38 18.83
C VAL A 324 -37.03 -4.15 19.33
N PRO A 325 -37.92 -3.55 20.14
CA PRO A 325 -39.13 -4.23 20.57
C PRO A 325 -39.93 -4.58 19.33
N GLY A 326 -40.20 -5.88 19.16
CA GLY A 326 -41.08 -6.37 18.11
C GLY A 326 -42.40 -5.62 18.16
N THR A 327 -42.78 -5.03 17.04
CA THR A 327 -44.14 -4.59 16.78
C THR A 327 -45.02 -5.83 16.63
N ASP A 328 -45.43 -6.42 17.74
CA ASP A 328 -46.58 -7.32 17.78
C ASP A 328 -47.84 -6.46 17.75
N GLY A 329 -48.29 -6.16 16.53
CA GLY A 329 -49.62 -5.61 16.27
C GLY A 329 -50.67 -6.71 16.41
N ARG A 330 -51.52 -6.57 17.44
CA ARG A 330 -52.87 -7.13 17.44
C ARG A 330 -53.78 -6.29 16.55
#